data_AF-A0A2W2ECR9-F1
#
_entry.id   AF-A0A2W2ECR9-F1
#
_cell.length_a   1.000
_cell.length_b   1.000
_cell.length_c   1.000
_cell.angle_alpha   90.00
_cell.angle_beta   90.00
_cell.angle_gamma   90.00
#
_symmetry.space_group_name_H-M   'P 1'
#
loop_
_entity.id
_entity.type
_entity.pdbx_description
1 polymer ?
#
loop_
_entity_poly.entity_id
_entity_poly.type
_entity_poly.pdbx_seq_one_letter_code
_entity_poly.pdbx_strand_id
1 'polypeptide(L)'
;MHAPTKLDTRNVRLGASASITAVLLSVFALTRTERGMALLGRGVGFLEYYAGVFALMLLTATVALGLLTTERVFLSPANRIRAQLAHRATAFIGLAYLLTHIAVMIAFGHVPPGAAVVPVAGVYVGLGALAFDLMVVAVVTGVLRGRFAVRSRPWMWRIMHSAAYVAWPVGIMHGLTAGRPPAGWVAWSYVACMAAVGSALVVRVLATLRRPPVVPEKVEGPAVASATPVGVPSERPAKAPVAAASAPVSLAEARRRFREAG
;
A
#
# COMPACT_ATOMS: atom_id res chain seq x y z
N MET A 1 1.63 -25.51 1.88
CA MET A 1 2.03 -24.11 2.15
C MET A 1 3.05 -24.16 3.29
N HIS A 2 4.35 -24.28 2.97
CA HIS A 2 5.40 -24.38 3.99
C HIS A 2 5.52 -23.06 4.73
N ALA A 3 5.37 -23.08 6.06
CA ALA A 3 5.68 -21.92 6.88
C ALA A 3 7.19 -21.64 6.77
N PRO A 4 7.63 -20.40 6.50
CA PRO A 4 9.05 -20.08 6.43
C PRO A 4 9.69 -20.44 7.77
N THR A 5 10.69 -21.32 7.73
CA THR A 5 11.40 -21.75 8.93
C THR A 5 12.26 -20.60 9.45
N LYS A 6 12.53 -20.54 10.76
CA LYS A 6 13.38 -19.49 11.36
C LYS A 6 14.73 -19.31 10.66
N LEU A 7 15.26 -20.37 10.05
CA LEU A 7 16.51 -20.35 9.29
C LEU A 7 16.43 -19.47 8.03
N ASP A 8 15.29 -19.51 7.33
CA ASP A 8 15.06 -18.76 6.09
C ASP A 8 15.06 -17.24 6.36
N THR A 9 14.38 -16.83 7.43
CA THR A 9 14.36 -15.42 7.86
C THR A 9 15.72 -14.91 8.35
N ARG A 10 16.57 -15.78 8.91
CA ARG A 10 17.91 -15.41 9.39
C ARG A 10 18.85 -15.14 8.21
N ASN A 11 18.81 -15.98 7.19
CA ASN A 11 19.62 -15.82 5.98
C ASN A 11 19.23 -14.55 5.20
N VAL A 12 17.93 -14.25 5.07
CA VAL A 12 17.45 -13.01 4.46
C VAL A 12 17.92 -11.77 5.23
N ARG A 13 17.86 -11.79 6.56
CA ARG A 13 18.33 -10.68 7.40
C ARG A 13 19.85 -10.49 7.33
N LEU A 14 20.62 -11.58 7.31
CA LEU A 14 22.08 -11.53 7.14
C LEU A 14 22.46 -11.00 5.77
N GLY A 15 21.79 -11.46 4.71
CA GLY A 15 21.98 -10.95 3.34
C GLY A 15 21.68 -9.46 3.24
N ALA A 16 20.53 -9.01 3.75
CA ALA A 16 20.16 -7.59 3.76
C ALA A 16 21.17 -6.73 4.54
N SER A 17 21.60 -7.19 5.73
CA SER A 17 22.59 -6.49 6.55
C SER A 17 23.95 -6.38 5.85
N ALA A 18 24.40 -7.47 5.21
CA ALA A 18 25.64 -7.49 4.43
C ALA A 18 25.58 -6.54 3.23
N SER A 19 24.46 -6.52 2.50
CA SER A 19 24.25 -5.56 1.39
C SER A 19 24.25 -4.11 1.88
N ILE A 20 23.57 -3.80 2.98
CA ILE A 20 23.56 -2.44 3.57
C ILE A 20 24.98 -2.04 3.96
N THR A 21 25.71 -2.93 4.65
CA THR A 21 27.07 -2.67 5.09
C THR A 21 28.01 -2.45 3.90
N ALA A 22 27.90 -3.26 2.85
CA ALA A 22 28.67 -3.11 1.63
C ALA A 22 28.40 -1.75 0.96
N VAL A 23 27.13 -1.34 0.83
CA VAL A 23 26.76 -0.03 0.28
C VAL A 23 27.36 1.11 1.11
N LEU A 24 27.24 1.05 2.44
CA LEU A 24 27.80 2.07 3.34
C LEU A 24 29.32 2.16 3.22
N LEU A 25 30.02 1.02 3.18
CA LEU A 25 31.46 0.97 3.00
C LEU A 25 31.89 1.49 1.63
N SER A 26 31.16 1.18 0.56
CA SER A 26 31.43 1.73 -0.78
C SER A 26 31.25 3.25 -0.82
N VAL A 27 30.17 3.77 -0.22
CA VAL A 27 29.95 5.23 -0.12
C VAL A 27 31.05 5.88 0.70
N PHE A 28 31.43 5.30 1.84
CA PHE A 28 32.54 5.79 2.65
C PHE A 28 33.87 5.76 1.90
N ALA A 29 34.17 4.71 1.15
CA ALA A 29 35.38 4.64 0.33
C ALA A 29 35.39 5.74 -0.76
N LEU A 30 34.23 6.05 -1.35
CA LEU A 30 34.11 7.12 -2.34
C LEU A 30 34.40 8.51 -1.73
N THR A 31 33.98 8.78 -0.48
CA THR A 31 34.27 10.07 0.17
C THR A 31 35.76 10.27 0.48
N ARG A 32 36.56 9.20 0.48
CA ARG A 32 38.02 9.26 0.71
C ARG A 32 38.83 9.65 -0.51
N THR A 33 38.20 9.78 -1.68
CA THR A 33 38.88 10.12 -2.94
C THR A 33 38.28 11.38 -3.55
N GLU A 34 39.11 12.25 -4.14
CA GLU A 34 38.63 13.46 -4.84
C GLU A 34 37.67 13.11 -5.97
N ARG A 35 37.97 12.05 -6.73
CA ARG A 35 37.09 11.53 -7.79
C ARG A 35 35.76 11.04 -7.23
N GLY A 36 35.77 10.32 -6.11
CA GLY A 36 34.55 9.83 -5.48
C GLY A 36 33.69 10.94 -4.91
N MET A 37 34.29 11.96 -4.27
CA MET A 37 33.58 13.17 -3.83
C MET A 37 32.98 13.93 -5.02
N ALA A 38 33.70 14.06 -6.13
CA ALA A 38 33.17 14.70 -7.34
C ALA A 38 32.03 13.89 -7.98
N LEU A 39 32.05 12.57 -7.92
CA LEU A 39 30.95 11.71 -8.37
C LEU A 39 29.73 11.83 -7.46
N LEU A 40 29.93 11.80 -6.14
CA LEU A 40 28.87 11.98 -5.15
C LEU A 40 28.22 13.36 -5.31
N GLY A 41 29.01 14.42 -5.48
CA GLY A 41 28.50 15.77 -5.72
C GLY A 41 27.61 15.84 -6.98
N ARG A 42 28.02 15.21 -8.09
CA ARG A 42 27.19 15.11 -9.30
C ARG A 42 25.92 14.32 -9.06
N GLY A 43 25.99 13.21 -8.32
CA GLY A 43 24.84 12.38 -7.98
C GLY A 43 23.82 13.13 -7.11
N VAL A 44 24.29 13.84 -6.09
CA VAL A 44 23.41 14.64 -5.22
C VAL A 44 22.83 15.83 -5.99
N GLY A 45 23.61 16.53 -6.81
CA GLY A 45 23.08 17.60 -7.67
C GLY A 45 22.04 17.09 -8.68
N PHE A 46 22.22 15.88 -9.21
CA PHE A 46 21.21 15.23 -10.04
C PHE A 46 19.92 14.95 -9.25
N LEU A 47 20.02 14.45 -8.02
CA LEU A 47 18.85 14.20 -7.17
C LEU A 47 18.15 15.49 -6.74
N GLU A 48 18.90 16.53 -6.38
CA GLU A 48 18.37 17.88 -6.12
C GLU A 48 17.55 18.37 -7.31
N TYR A 49 18.04 18.15 -8.54
CA TYR A 49 17.37 18.61 -9.75
C TYR A 49 16.18 17.73 -10.15
N TYR A 50 16.27 16.40 -10.05
CA TYR A 50 15.32 15.45 -10.67
C TYR A 50 14.48 14.62 -9.70
N ALA A 51 14.81 14.53 -8.40
CA ALA A 51 14.09 13.66 -7.47
C ALA A 51 12.59 14.00 -7.39
N GLY A 52 12.23 15.29 -7.39
CA GLY A 52 10.83 15.73 -7.42
C GLY A 52 10.09 15.30 -8.70
N VAL A 53 10.76 15.36 -9.85
CA VAL A 53 10.20 14.92 -11.15
C VAL A 53 9.93 13.42 -11.14
N PHE A 54 10.88 12.60 -10.68
CA PHE A 54 10.69 11.16 -10.58
C PHE A 54 9.63 10.78 -9.55
N ALA A 55 9.56 11.49 -8.42
CA ALA A 55 8.49 11.31 -7.44
C ALA A 55 7.12 11.54 -8.09
N LEU A 56 6.93 12.66 -8.79
CA LEU A 56 5.66 12.98 -9.43
C LEU A 56 5.27 11.95 -10.49
N MET A 57 6.21 11.54 -11.34
CA MET A 57 5.97 10.57 -12.41
C MET A 57 5.54 9.21 -11.84
N LEU A 58 6.27 8.70 -10.84
CA LEU A 58 5.97 7.41 -10.22
C LEU A 58 4.69 7.43 -9.39
N LEU A 59 4.45 8.49 -8.61
CA LEU A 59 3.22 8.62 -7.83
C LEU A 59 1.99 8.80 -8.74
N THR A 60 2.15 9.45 -9.89
CA THR A 60 1.10 9.50 -10.92
C THR A 60 0.81 8.13 -11.49
N ALA A 61 1.85 7.36 -11.84
CA ALA A 61 1.68 5.97 -12.27
C ALA A 61 1.01 5.11 -11.19
N THR A 62 1.35 5.33 -9.91
CA THR A 62 0.70 4.68 -8.77
C THR A 62 -0.80 4.95 -8.71
N VAL A 63 -1.23 6.21 -8.88
CA VAL A 63 -2.65 6.58 -8.91
C VAL A 63 -3.37 5.92 -10.08
N ALA A 64 -2.79 5.96 -11.29
CA ALA A 64 -3.35 5.32 -12.48
C ALA A 64 -3.50 3.80 -12.30
N LEU A 65 -2.45 3.12 -11.82
CA LEU A 65 -2.48 1.68 -11.53
C LEU A 65 -3.49 1.36 -10.42
N GLY A 66 -3.63 2.24 -9.42
CA GLY A 66 -4.65 2.15 -8.37
C GLY A 66 -6.06 2.11 -8.96
N LEU A 67 -6.37 2.98 -9.92
CA LEU A 67 -7.64 2.96 -10.65
C LEU A 67 -7.83 1.65 -11.42
N LEU A 68 -6.81 1.21 -12.16
CA LEU A 68 -6.86 -0.02 -12.96
C LEU A 68 -7.07 -1.29 -12.12
N THR A 69 -6.53 -1.39 -10.90
CA THR A 69 -6.73 -2.58 -10.04
C THR A 69 -8.18 -2.81 -9.63
N THR A 70 -8.98 -1.74 -9.64
CA THR A 70 -10.41 -1.81 -9.32
C THR A 70 -11.26 -2.29 -10.48
N GLU A 71 -10.72 -2.33 -11.69
CA GLU A 71 -11.46 -2.74 -12.89
C GLU A 71 -11.65 -4.25 -12.96
N ARG A 72 -12.88 -4.63 -13.27
CA ARG A 72 -13.31 -6.05 -13.40
C ARG A 72 -13.95 -6.36 -14.74
N VAL A 73 -14.35 -5.33 -15.50
CA VAL A 73 -15.01 -5.48 -16.79
C VAL A 73 -14.00 -5.78 -17.89
N PHE A 74 -12.84 -5.11 -17.87
CA PHE A 74 -11.85 -5.20 -18.95
C PHE A 74 -10.57 -5.96 -18.58
N LEU A 75 -10.24 -6.10 -17.29
CA LEU A 75 -9.02 -6.78 -16.85
C LEU A 75 -9.30 -8.19 -16.33
N SER A 76 -8.53 -9.16 -16.85
CA SER A 76 -8.49 -10.52 -16.32
C SER A 76 -7.95 -10.55 -14.87
N PRO A 77 -8.29 -11.57 -14.06
CA PRO A 77 -7.78 -11.70 -12.69
C PRO A 77 -6.24 -11.65 -12.59
N ALA A 78 -5.53 -12.29 -13.53
CA ALA A 78 -4.06 -12.27 -13.58
C ALA A 78 -3.50 -10.85 -13.80
N ASN A 79 -4.10 -10.09 -14.72
CA ASN A 79 -3.67 -8.71 -15.00
C ASN A 79 -3.94 -7.77 -13.82
N ARG A 80 -5.01 -8.00 -13.05
CA ARG A 80 -5.30 -7.25 -11.82
C ARG A 80 -4.24 -7.47 -10.74
N ILE A 81 -3.73 -8.70 -10.60
CA ILE A 81 -2.63 -9.01 -9.68
C ILE A 81 -1.35 -8.29 -10.10
N ARG A 82 -1.02 -8.33 -11.41
CA ARG A 82 0.14 -7.60 -11.95
C ARG A 82 0.03 -6.11 -11.73
N ALA A 83 -1.14 -5.51 -12.00
CA ALA A 83 -1.39 -4.09 -11.74
C ALA A 83 -1.27 -3.74 -10.24
N GLN A 84 -1.70 -4.64 -9.34
CA GLN A 84 -1.58 -4.42 -7.90
C GLN A 84 -0.12 -4.47 -7.43
N LEU A 85 0.68 -5.38 -8.00
CA LEU A 85 2.12 -5.45 -7.74
C LEU A 85 2.82 -4.19 -8.26
N ALA A 86 2.51 -3.77 -9.50
CA ALA A 86 3.04 -2.55 -10.09
C ALA A 86 2.64 -1.30 -9.30
N HIS A 87 1.39 -1.22 -8.82
CA HIS A 87 0.94 -0.14 -7.94
C HIS A 87 1.78 -0.06 -6.66
N ARG A 88 2.04 -1.20 -6.00
CA ARG A 88 2.89 -1.23 -4.79
C ARG A 88 4.34 -0.86 -5.08
N ALA A 89 4.89 -1.36 -6.18
CA ALA A 89 6.27 -1.08 -6.59
C ALA A 89 6.45 0.42 -6.91
N THR A 90 5.58 0.98 -7.75
CA THR A 90 5.60 2.41 -8.09
C THR A 90 5.36 3.28 -6.86
N ALA A 91 4.46 2.89 -5.96
CA ALA A 91 4.20 3.63 -4.72
C ALA A 91 5.45 3.70 -3.85
N PHE A 92 6.14 2.57 -3.69
CA PHE A 92 7.35 2.47 -2.88
C PHE A 92 8.49 3.31 -3.47
N ILE A 93 8.77 3.16 -4.77
CA ILE A 93 9.85 3.89 -5.44
C ILE A 93 9.52 5.40 -5.49
N GLY A 94 8.26 5.75 -5.76
CA GLY A 94 7.80 7.14 -5.77
C GLY A 94 7.91 7.80 -4.40
N LEU A 95 7.56 7.09 -3.33
CA LEU A 95 7.75 7.56 -1.96
C LEU A 95 9.24 7.74 -1.60
N ALA A 96 10.11 6.83 -2.04
CA ALA A 96 11.55 6.97 -1.84
C ALA A 96 12.10 8.24 -2.52
N TYR A 97 11.67 8.53 -3.76
CA TYR A 97 12.03 9.78 -4.44
C TYR A 97 11.43 11.01 -3.77
N LEU A 98 10.20 10.94 -3.26
CA LEU A 98 9.57 12.04 -2.52
C LEU A 98 10.35 12.39 -1.25
N LEU A 99 10.71 11.38 -0.45
CA LEU A 99 11.53 11.56 0.75
C LEU A 99 12.91 12.10 0.40
N THR A 100 13.53 11.58 -0.67
CA THR A 100 14.81 12.08 -1.18
C THR A 100 14.72 13.54 -1.58
N HIS A 101 13.67 13.94 -2.32
CA HIS A 101 13.42 15.31 -2.73
C HIS A 101 13.31 16.24 -1.52
N ILE A 102 12.48 15.90 -0.53
CA ILE A 102 12.33 16.71 0.69
C ILE A 102 13.67 16.81 1.44
N ALA A 103 14.38 15.69 1.58
CA ALA A 103 15.65 15.65 2.30
C ALA A 103 16.73 16.54 1.65
N VAL A 104 16.89 16.50 0.33
CA VAL A 104 17.89 17.34 -0.36
C VAL A 104 17.51 18.82 -0.32
N MET A 105 16.21 19.16 -0.42
CA MET A 105 15.75 20.55 -0.30
C MET A 105 16.03 21.14 1.09
N ILE A 106 15.86 20.34 2.14
CA ILE A 106 16.21 20.74 3.51
C ILE A 106 17.73 20.82 3.69
N ALA A 107 18.46 19.78 3.25
CA ALA A 107 19.91 19.68 3.46
C ALA A 107 20.70 20.82 2.79
N PHE A 108 20.21 21.33 1.67
CA PHE A 108 20.81 22.47 0.96
C PHE A 108 20.19 23.83 1.31
N GLY A 109 19.31 23.89 2.32
CA GLY A 109 18.80 25.13 2.86
C GLY A 109 17.76 25.84 1.98
N HIS A 110 17.18 25.15 0.99
CA HIS A 110 16.08 25.70 0.18
C HIS A 110 14.82 25.92 0.99
N VAL A 111 14.59 25.09 2.01
CA VAL A 111 13.45 25.19 2.95
C VAL A 111 13.87 24.79 4.36
N PRO A 112 13.30 25.41 5.42
CA PRO A 112 13.53 24.97 6.78
C PRO A 112 12.82 23.63 7.04
N PRO A 113 13.32 22.76 7.93
CA PRO A 113 12.72 21.45 8.20
C PRO A 113 11.22 21.49 8.55
N GLY A 114 10.79 22.50 9.32
CA GLY A 114 9.39 22.67 9.71
C GLY A 114 8.44 22.97 8.54
N ALA A 115 8.94 23.54 7.45
CA ALA A 115 8.14 23.85 6.26
C ALA A 115 7.75 22.61 5.45
N ALA A 116 8.37 21.45 5.70
CA ALA A 116 7.98 20.20 5.04
C ALA A 116 6.66 19.62 5.59
N VAL A 117 6.24 20.04 6.79
CA VAL A 117 5.06 19.51 7.49
C VAL A 117 4.03 20.61 7.74
N VAL A 118 4.48 21.82 8.09
CA VAL A 118 3.56 22.93 8.33
C VAL A 118 3.63 23.86 7.12
N PRO A 119 2.51 24.13 6.43
CA PRO A 119 2.48 24.95 5.21
C PRO A 119 2.61 26.46 5.52
N VAL A 120 3.65 26.84 6.27
CA VAL A 120 3.92 28.23 6.68
C VAL A 120 4.85 28.96 5.72
N ALA A 121 5.61 28.24 4.90
CA ALA A 121 6.56 28.83 3.96
C ALA A 121 5.88 29.01 2.61
N GLY A 122 5.41 30.22 2.28
CA GLY A 122 4.88 30.60 0.95
C GLY A 122 3.74 29.72 0.39
N VAL A 123 3.01 30.22 -0.61
CA VAL A 123 1.89 29.44 -1.19
C VAL A 123 2.42 28.16 -1.85
N TYR A 124 3.49 28.23 -2.63
CA TYR A 124 3.96 27.10 -3.43
C TYR A 124 4.64 26.00 -2.60
N VAL A 125 5.48 26.36 -1.62
CA VAL A 125 6.08 25.36 -0.72
C VAL A 125 5.01 24.79 0.24
N GLY A 126 4.04 25.61 0.67
CA GLY A 126 2.86 25.15 1.41
C GLY A 126 2.02 24.09 0.67
N LEU A 127 1.86 24.20 -0.64
CA LEU A 127 1.23 23.13 -1.45
C LEU A 127 2.02 21.82 -1.37
N GLY A 128 3.36 21.89 -1.39
CA GLY A 128 4.23 20.72 -1.24
C GLY A 128 4.04 20.02 0.11
N ALA A 129 4.01 20.80 1.20
CA ALA A 129 3.73 20.29 2.54
C ALA A 129 2.35 19.64 2.64
N LEU A 130 1.31 20.31 2.13
CA LEU A 130 -0.05 19.76 2.10
C LEU A 130 -0.13 18.46 1.30
N ALA A 131 0.51 18.39 0.13
CA ALA A 131 0.58 17.18 -0.67
C ALA A 131 1.31 16.04 0.06
N PHE A 132 2.39 16.36 0.77
CA PHE A 132 3.13 15.41 1.59
C PHE A 132 2.26 14.84 2.72
N ASP A 133 1.55 15.69 3.48
CA ASP A 133 0.67 15.25 4.56
C ASP A 133 -0.46 14.34 4.07
N LEU A 134 -1.10 14.70 2.96
CA LEU A 134 -2.13 13.87 2.32
C LEU A 134 -1.54 12.53 1.84
N MET A 135 -0.30 12.52 1.37
CA MET A 135 0.41 11.29 1.00
C MET A 135 0.73 10.42 2.22
N VAL A 136 1.11 11.02 3.35
CA VAL A 136 1.30 10.30 4.62
C VAL A 136 0.01 9.59 5.03
N VAL A 137 -1.14 10.28 4.96
CA VAL A 137 -2.46 9.67 5.21
C VAL A 137 -2.70 8.50 4.26
N ALA A 138 -2.44 8.67 2.96
CA ALA A 138 -2.62 7.62 1.96
C ALA A 138 -1.72 6.38 2.21
N VAL A 139 -0.45 6.59 2.54
CA VAL A 139 0.51 5.51 2.81
C VAL A 139 0.13 4.76 4.09
N VAL A 140 -0.11 5.48 5.19
CA VAL A 140 -0.50 4.89 6.47
C VAL A 140 -1.77 4.06 6.32
N THR A 141 -2.78 4.60 5.64
CA THR A 141 -4.04 3.89 5.40
C THR A 141 -3.86 2.69 4.47
N GLY A 142 -2.99 2.79 3.47
CA GLY A 142 -2.63 1.68 2.57
C GLY A 142 -1.97 0.52 3.31
N VAL A 143 -1.00 0.80 4.19
CA VAL A 143 -0.33 -0.20 5.03
C VAL A 143 -1.31 -0.85 6.01
N LEU A 144 -2.18 -0.04 6.63
CA LEU A 144 -3.15 -0.49 7.61
C LEU A 144 -4.40 -1.14 7.01
N ARG A 145 -4.49 -1.30 5.68
CA ARG A 145 -5.68 -1.85 4.98
C ARG A 145 -6.19 -3.14 5.60
N GLY A 146 -5.29 -4.05 5.97
CA GLY A 146 -5.66 -5.34 6.59
C GLY A 146 -6.41 -5.19 7.91
N ARG A 147 -6.10 -4.16 8.71
CA ARG A 147 -6.80 -3.89 9.99
C ARG A 147 -8.20 -3.33 9.78
N PHE A 148 -8.42 -2.54 8.73
CA PHE A 148 -9.75 -2.05 8.38
C PHE A 148 -10.65 -3.16 7.81
N ALA A 149 -10.07 -4.16 7.13
CA ALA A 149 -10.82 -5.28 6.58
C ALA A 149 -11.43 -6.20 7.65
N VAL A 150 -10.82 -6.25 8.84
CA VAL A 150 -11.29 -7.07 9.98
C VAL A 150 -12.23 -6.28 10.89
N ARG A 151 -12.27 -4.95 10.78
CA ARG A 151 -13.11 -4.07 11.62
C ARG A 151 -14.46 -3.80 10.97
N SER A 152 -15.43 -3.37 11.77
CA SER A 152 -16.82 -3.06 11.35
C SER A 152 -16.98 -1.96 10.29
N ARG A 153 -15.93 -1.22 9.92
CA ARG A 153 -15.99 -0.09 8.97
C ARG A 153 -14.94 -0.17 7.85
N PRO A 154 -15.05 -1.15 6.94
CA PRO A 154 -14.10 -1.32 5.84
C PRO A 154 -14.11 -0.14 4.83
N TRP A 155 -15.18 0.66 4.78
CA TRP A 155 -15.25 1.86 3.94
C TRP A 155 -14.30 2.98 4.37
N MET A 156 -13.94 3.04 5.66
CA MET A 156 -13.12 4.14 6.20
C MET A 156 -11.73 4.15 5.58
N TRP A 157 -11.18 2.96 5.32
CA TRP A 157 -9.95 2.80 4.54
C TRP A 157 -10.07 3.48 3.16
N ARG A 158 -11.18 3.28 2.45
CA ARG A 158 -11.37 3.84 1.10
C ARG A 158 -11.41 5.37 1.14
N ILE A 159 -12.11 5.94 2.11
CA ILE A 159 -12.23 7.39 2.28
C ILE A 159 -10.86 7.99 2.56
N MET A 160 -10.15 7.48 3.56
CA MET A 160 -8.86 8.05 3.95
C MET A 160 -7.79 7.82 2.89
N HIS A 161 -7.76 6.66 2.24
CA HIS A 161 -6.82 6.39 1.15
C HIS A 161 -7.12 7.23 -0.09
N SER A 162 -8.35 7.73 -0.24
CA SER A 162 -8.71 8.65 -1.33
C SER A 162 -8.06 10.03 -1.18
N ALA A 163 -7.43 10.34 -0.04
CA ALA A 163 -6.57 11.51 0.10
C ALA A 163 -5.49 11.58 -1.00
N ALA A 164 -5.03 10.44 -1.52
CA ALA A 164 -4.10 10.38 -2.64
C ALA A 164 -4.61 11.11 -3.91
N TYR A 165 -5.92 11.11 -4.16
CA TYR A 165 -6.51 11.81 -5.31
C TYR A 165 -6.49 13.33 -5.15
N VAL A 166 -6.39 13.84 -3.92
CA VAL A 166 -6.21 15.27 -3.63
C VAL A 166 -4.73 15.62 -3.57
N ALA A 167 -3.90 14.75 -2.96
CA ALA A 167 -2.45 14.91 -2.91
C ALA A 167 -1.84 15.07 -4.30
N TRP A 168 -2.35 14.31 -5.27
CA TRP A 168 -1.85 14.29 -6.64
C TRP A 168 -1.93 15.64 -7.37
N PRO A 169 -3.10 16.27 -7.56
CA PRO A 169 -3.18 17.57 -8.23
C PRO A 169 -2.47 18.68 -7.42
N VAL A 170 -2.50 18.62 -6.09
CA VAL A 170 -1.77 19.58 -5.24
C VAL A 170 -0.26 19.45 -5.46
N GLY A 171 0.27 18.22 -5.55
CA GLY A 171 1.67 17.95 -5.84
C GLY A 171 2.09 18.38 -7.25
N ILE A 172 1.21 18.24 -8.25
CA ILE A 172 1.44 18.78 -9.61
C ILE A 172 1.56 20.30 -9.56
N MET A 173 0.61 20.97 -8.89
CA MET A 173 0.63 22.43 -8.76
C MET A 173 1.91 22.90 -8.06
N HIS A 174 2.30 22.24 -6.97
CA HIS A 174 3.59 22.48 -6.32
C HIS A 174 4.75 22.31 -7.30
N GLY A 175 4.86 21.18 -8.01
CA GLY A 175 5.98 20.94 -8.93
C GLY A 175 6.05 21.90 -10.13
N LEU A 176 4.91 22.43 -10.58
CA LEU A 176 4.84 23.40 -11.68
C LEU A 176 5.14 24.84 -11.24
N THR A 177 4.89 25.18 -9.98
CA THR A 177 4.93 26.56 -9.48
C THR A 177 6.07 26.82 -8.49
N ALA A 178 6.59 25.78 -7.85
CA ALA A 178 7.68 25.89 -6.89
C ALA A 178 9.04 25.79 -7.59
N GLY A 179 9.90 26.77 -7.33
CA GLY A 179 11.29 26.77 -7.77
C GLY A 179 11.47 27.32 -9.18
N ARG A 180 12.05 26.52 -10.07
CA ARG A 180 12.49 26.96 -11.41
C ARG A 180 11.44 26.66 -12.50
N PRO A 181 11.43 27.42 -13.60
CA PRO A 181 10.66 27.04 -14.78
C PRO A 181 11.03 25.62 -15.26
N PRO A 182 10.04 24.75 -15.53
CA PRO A 182 10.33 23.41 -16.02
C PRO A 182 10.90 23.45 -17.43
N ALA A 183 11.89 22.62 -17.71
CA ALA A 183 12.34 22.40 -19.09
C ALA A 183 11.16 21.86 -19.93
N GLY A 184 11.08 22.20 -21.21
CA GLY A 184 9.95 21.82 -22.06
C GLY A 184 9.66 20.32 -22.08
N TRP A 185 10.69 19.47 -22.07
CA TRP A 185 10.52 18.01 -22.00
C TRP A 185 9.98 17.51 -20.65
N VAL A 186 10.24 18.23 -19.55
CA VAL A 186 9.63 17.94 -18.22
C VAL A 186 8.16 18.33 -18.24
N ALA A 187 7.81 19.46 -18.86
CA ALA A 187 6.40 19.83 -19.04
C ALA A 187 5.65 18.78 -19.87
N TRP A 188 6.25 18.27 -20.96
CA TRP A 188 5.66 17.18 -21.75
C TRP A 188 5.51 15.87 -20.96
N SER A 189 6.44 15.54 -20.06
CA SER A 189 6.29 14.35 -19.21
C SER A 189 5.13 14.50 -18.24
N TYR A 190 4.86 15.71 -17.74
CA TYR A 190 3.70 16.00 -16.89
C TYR A 190 2.39 15.88 -17.68
N VAL A 191 2.37 16.41 -18.90
CA VAL A 191 1.23 16.24 -19.83
C VAL A 191 0.97 14.76 -20.13
N ALA A 192 2.02 13.97 -20.39
CA ALA A 192 1.89 12.53 -20.61
C ALA A 192 1.35 11.80 -19.37
N CYS A 193 1.81 12.18 -18.17
CA CYS A 193 1.29 11.67 -16.90
C CYS A 193 -0.21 12.01 -16.71
N MET A 194 -0.61 13.26 -17.01
CA MET A 194 -2.01 13.70 -16.98
C MET A 194 -2.86 12.89 -17.96
N ALA A 195 -2.37 12.70 -19.20
CA ALA A 195 -3.07 11.93 -20.22
C ALA A 195 -3.23 10.46 -19.83
N ALA A 196 -2.22 9.84 -19.21
CA ALA A 196 -2.29 8.47 -18.71
C ALA A 196 -3.36 8.31 -17.62
N VAL A 197 -3.43 9.23 -16.65
CA VAL A 197 -4.48 9.21 -15.62
C VAL A 197 -5.85 9.51 -16.22
N GLY A 198 -5.95 10.49 -17.12
CA GLY A 198 -7.18 10.81 -17.85
C GLY A 198 -7.72 9.58 -18.59
N SER A 199 -6.84 8.83 -19.24
CA SER A 199 -7.19 7.58 -19.94
C SER A 199 -7.70 6.51 -18.95
N ALA A 200 -7.02 6.34 -17.82
CA ALA A 200 -7.46 5.41 -16.77
C ALA A 200 -8.83 5.80 -16.16
N LEU A 201 -9.10 7.10 -16.00
CA LEU A 201 -10.39 7.61 -15.55
C LEU A 201 -11.50 7.37 -16.58
N VAL A 202 -11.22 7.64 -17.87
CA VAL A 202 -12.17 7.35 -18.96
C VAL A 202 -12.52 5.87 -19.00
N VAL A 203 -11.53 4.98 -18.92
CA VAL A 203 -11.76 3.52 -18.83
C VAL A 203 -12.67 3.18 -17.65
N ARG A 204 -12.47 3.82 -16.50
CA ARG A 204 -13.29 3.59 -15.31
C ARG A 204 -14.72 4.09 -15.43
N VAL A 205 -14.92 5.26 -16.02
CA VAL A 205 -16.27 5.79 -16.29
C VAL A 205 -16.99 4.87 -17.28
N LEU A 206 -16.34 4.51 -18.38
CA LEU A 206 -16.89 3.58 -19.37
C LEU A 206 -17.19 2.21 -18.75
N ALA A 207 -16.33 1.68 -17.89
CA ALA A 207 -16.57 0.43 -17.19
C ALA A 207 -17.77 0.52 -16.25
N THR A 208 -17.94 1.66 -15.57
CA THR A 208 -19.09 1.90 -14.67
C THR A 208 -20.39 1.96 -15.46
N LEU A 209 -20.40 2.64 -16.62
CA LEU A 209 -21.55 2.73 -17.52
C LEU A 209 -21.91 1.37 -18.14
N ARG A 210 -20.92 0.50 -18.39
CA ARG A 210 -21.12 -0.83 -18.97
C ARG A 210 -21.42 -1.93 -17.95
N ARG A 211 -21.49 -1.62 -16.65
CA ARG A 211 -21.88 -2.62 -15.65
C ARG A 211 -23.35 -2.98 -15.85
N PRO A 212 -23.68 -4.25 -16.14
CA PRO A 212 -25.08 -4.67 -16.15
C PRO A 212 -25.69 -4.41 -14.77
N PRO A 213 -26.97 -4.01 -14.69
CA PRO A 213 -27.67 -3.91 -13.42
C PRO A 213 -27.50 -5.22 -12.67
N VAL A 214 -27.02 -5.17 -11.44
CA VAL A 214 -27.02 -6.34 -10.56
C VAL A 214 -28.48 -6.62 -10.25
N VAL A 215 -29.12 -7.49 -11.03
CA VAL A 215 -30.35 -8.14 -10.60
C VAL A 215 -29.93 -8.99 -9.40
N PRO A 216 -30.46 -8.73 -8.20
CA PRO A 216 -30.17 -9.60 -7.06
C PRO A 216 -30.69 -10.98 -7.43
N GLU A 217 -29.78 -11.89 -7.79
CA GLU A 217 -30.11 -13.30 -7.90
C GLU A 217 -30.53 -13.74 -6.50
N LYS A 218 -31.84 -13.90 -6.33
CA LYS A 218 -32.41 -14.53 -5.15
C LYS A 218 -31.98 -15.99 -5.23
N VAL A 219 -30.77 -16.27 -4.74
CA VAL A 219 -30.33 -17.64 -4.49
C VAL A 219 -31.28 -18.17 -3.44
N GLU A 220 -32.26 -18.97 -3.86
CA GLU A 220 -33.02 -19.80 -2.94
C GLU A 220 -31.98 -20.65 -2.22
N GLY A 221 -31.72 -20.31 -0.95
CA GLY A 221 -30.93 -21.18 -0.09
C GLY A 221 -31.55 -22.57 -0.14
N PRO A 222 -30.74 -23.64 -0.09
CA PRO A 222 -31.28 -24.99 -0.01
C PRO A 222 -32.34 -24.99 1.09
N ALA A 223 -33.53 -25.51 0.78
CA ALA A 223 -34.63 -25.58 1.72
C ALA A 223 -34.09 -26.24 3.00
N VAL A 224 -33.82 -25.42 4.02
CA VAL A 224 -33.57 -25.92 5.34
C VAL A 224 -34.93 -26.46 5.72
N ALA A 225 -35.12 -27.77 5.56
CA ALA A 225 -36.29 -28.46 6.04
C ALA A 225 -36.48 -27.99 7.47
N SER A 226 -37.55 -27.24 7.69
CA SER A 226 -37.98 -26.74 8.98
C SER A 226 -37.88 -27.91 9.94
N ALA A 227 -36.98 -27.80 10.91
CA ALA A 227 -36.82 -28.80 11.95
C ALA A 227 -38.21 -29.08 12.50
N THR A 228 -38.69 -30.30 12.29
CA THR A 228 -39.93 -30.79 12.86
C THR A 228 -39.83 -30.51 14.36
N PRO A 229 -40.82 -29.83 14.97
CA PRO A 229 -40.81 -29.65 16.41
C PRO A 229 -40.95 -31.04 17.01
N VAL A 230 -39.84 -31.61 17.48
CA VAL A 230 -39.86 -32.82 18.30
C VAL A 230 -40.64 -32.42 19.55
N GLY A 231 -41.89 -32.87 19.63
CA GLY A 231 -42.76 -32.65 20.78
C GLY A 231 -42.04 -33.14 22.03
N VAL A 232 -41.89 -32.26 23.01
CA VAL A 232 -41.33 -32.59 24.32
C VAL A 232 -42.35 -33.48 25.04
N PRO A 233 -42.07 -34.77 25.33
CA PRO A 233 -42.96 -35.58 26.14
C PRO A 233 -42.87 -35.09 27.59
N SER A 234 -43.97 -34.54 28.10
CA SER A 234 -44.15 -34.14 29.49
C SER A 234 -44.50 -35.36 30.34
N GLU A 235 -43.54 -36.24 30.58
CA GLU A 235 -43.60 -37.16 31.72
C GLU A 235 -42.21 -37.33 32.32
N ARG A 236 -42.10 -37.02 33.62
CA ARG A 236 -40.88 -37.19 34.41
C ARG A 236 -41.09 -38.39 35.33
N PRO A 237 -40.54 -39.58 35.04
CA PRO A 237 -40.39 -40.64 36.02
C PRO A 237 -39.02 -40.53 36.73
N ALA A 238 -38.97 -41.10 37.93
CA ALA A 238 -37.97 -40.88 38.95
C ALA A 238 -36.51 -41.24 38.58
N LYS A 239 -35.60 -40.56 39.27
CA LYS A 239 -34.14 -40.67 39.20
C LYS A 239 -33.67 -42.08 39.60
N ALA A 240 -33.16 -42.86 38.66
CA ALA A 240 -32.37 -44.08 38.89
C ALA A 240 -30.90 -43.82 38.50
N PRO A 241 -29.91 -44.42 39.18
CA PRO A 241 -28.51 -44.03 39.03
C PRO A 241 -27.94 -44.60 37.73
N VAL A 242 -27.67 -43.73 36.76
CA VAL A 242 -27.00 -44.13 35.50
C VAL A 242 -25.49 -44.11 35.72
N ALA A 243 -24.88 -45.28 35.55
CA ALA A 243 -23.45 -45.51 35.54
C ALA A 243 -22.73 -44.55 34.57
N ALA A 244 -21.57 -44.04 35.00
CA ALA A 244 -20.73 -43.15 34.22
C ALA A 244 -20.14 -43.89 32.99
N ALA A 245 -20.77 -43.72 31.83
CA ALA A 245 -20.23 -44.13 30.54
C ALA A 245 -19.60 -42.92 29.83
N SER A 246 -18.27 -42.86 29.92
CA SER A 246 -17.28 -42.18 29.06
C SER A 246 -17.70 -40.88 28.35
N ALA A 247 -17.29 -39.76 28.94
CA ALA A 247 -17.15 -38.47 28.30
C ALA A 247 -16.18 -38.53 27.09
N PRO A 248 -16.33 -37.65 26.08
CA PRO A 248 -15.40 -37.56 24.96
C PRO A 248 -14.00 -37.18 25.47
N VAL A 249 -13.00 -37.91 24.97
CA VAL A 249 -11.58 -37.86 25.35
C VAL A 249 -11.10 -36.41 25.50
N SER A 250 -10.56 -36.10 26.67
CA SER A 250 -9.96 -34.81 27.00
C SER A 250 -8.82 -34.48 26.03
N LEU A 251 -8.79 -33.24 25.54
CA LEU A 251 -7.74 -32.71 24.65
C LEU A 251 -6.31 -32.91 25.18
N ALA A 252 -6.15 -33.07 26.50
CA ALA A 252 -4.86 -33.37 27.11
C ALA A 252 -4.34 -34.76 26.71
N GLU A 253 -5.24 -35.73 26.58
CA GLU A 253 -4.91 -37.12 26.24
C GLU A 253 -4.64 -37.28 24.74
N ALA A 254 -5.39 -36.55 23.90
CA ALA A 254 -5.07 -36.41 22.48
C ALA A 254 -3.67 -35.79 22.25
N ARG A 255 -3.29 -34.78 23.04
CA ARG A 255 -1.97 -34.14 22.98
C ARG A 255 -0.83 -35.01 23.50
N ARG A 256 -1.11 -35.94 24.40
CA ARG A 256 -0.12 -36.89 24.90
C ARG A 256 0.19 -37.96 23.86
N ARG A 257 -0.84 -38.55 23.23
CA ARG A 257 -0.67 -39.53 22.13
C ARG A 257 0.09 -38.95 20.93
N PHE A 258 -0.10 -37.67 20.63
CA PHE A 258 0.64 -37.01 19.54
C PHE A 258 2.13 -36.82 19.84
N ARG A 259 2.52 -36.72 21.12
CA ARG A 259 3.93 -36.63 21.54
C ARG A 259 4.63 -37.98 21.63
N GLU A 260 3.88 -39.05 21.88
CA GLU A 260 4.43 -40.42 21.90
C GLU A 260 4.56 -41.01 20.49
N ALA A 261 3.92 -40.41 19.47
CA ALA A 261 3.94 -40.85 18.08
C ALA A 261 5.00 -40.16 17.19
N GLY A 262 5.90 -39.34 17.76
CA GLY A 262 6.98 -38.65 17.03
C GLY A 262 7.71 -37.59 17.85
#